data_AF-A0A1Y3ES48-F1
#
_entry.id   AF-A0A1Y3ES48-F1
#
_cell.length_a   1.000
_cell.length_b   1.000
_cell.length_c   1.000
_cell.angle_alpha   90.00
_cell.angle_beta   90.00
_cell.angle_gamma   90.00
#
_symmetry.space_group_name_H-M   'P 1'
#
loop_
_entity.id
_entity.type
_entity.pdbx_description
1 polymer ?
#
loop_
_entity_poly.entity_id
_entity_poly.type
_entity_poly.pdbx_seq_one_letter_code
_entity_poly.pdbx_strand_id
1 'polypeptide(L)'
;MELLTAAGGSSSVSKMAGILAGCLINTATGELKFHVNGKQTEMSYRVEPGTILYPAVFVLPTSREVLQFELGNIEKTLPIASAQLNERSNAVQLMCPPRLKMEICKTRTWLRVPDQCARVTSLKLSDTRGWSVLCDDLVRTMMLYVPERDSSIDILELAEHESLCTFHQQTLRLYCSLCAQGNFKIAHILCQHVDEDQLMYAIQSKYLSGSLRRCFYDVLIAIHLKCHYDARLAESHEYIIPLNAKLKDRNYFNYETKSVYPHALNSDITL
;
A
#
# COMPACT_ATOMS: atom_id res chain seq x y z
N MET A 1 -24.02 -5.83 -24.65
CA MET A 1 -25.06 -6.03 -25.69
C MET A 1 -25.48 -7.49 -25.78
N GLU A 2 -24.56 -8.45 -25.74
CA GLU A 2 -24.87 -9.89 -25.91
C GLU A 2 -25.86 -10.47 -24.88
N LEU A 3 -25.79 -10.05 -23.61
CA LEU A 3 -26.76 -10.46 -22.56
C LEU A 3 -28.20 -10.02 -22.84
N LEU A 4 -28.39 -8.85 -23.45
CA LEU A 4 -29.70 -8.36 -23.86
C LEU A 4 -30.20 -9.09 -25.10
N THR A 5 -29.29 -9.49 -25.99
CA THR A 5 -29.61 -10.29 -27.18
C THR A 5 -30.01 -11.72 -26.82
N ALA A 6 -29.37 -12.33 -25.81
CA ALA A 6 -29.74 -13.64 -25.28
C ALA A 6 -31.14 -13.67 -24.62
N ALA A 7 -31.59 -12.54 -24.05
CA ALA A 7 -32.94 -12.39 -23.55
C ALA A 7 -33.99 -12.20 -24.66
N GLY A 8 -33.56 -11.82 -25.87
CA GLY A 8 -34.43 -11.51 -27.02
C GLY A 8 -35.01 -12.71 -27.76
N GLY A 9 -34.63 -13.94 -27.40
CA GLY A 9 -35.15 -15.18 -28.03
C GLY A 9 -36.54 -15.61 -27.56
N SER A 10 -37.12 -14.91 -26.57
CA SER A 10 -38.45 -15.22 -26.03
C SER A 10 -39.47 -14.21 -26.54
N SER A 11 -40.28 -14.62 -27.51
CA SER A 11 -41.52 -13.92 -27.89
C SER A 11 -42.35 -13.57 -26.65
N SER A 12 -42.82 -12.31 -26.59
CA SER A 12 -43.79 -11.73 -25.63
C SER A 12 -43.34 -11.44 -24.20
N VAL A 13 -42.23 -10.71 -24.00
CA VAL A 13 -42.06 -9.92 -22.77
C VAL A 13 -42.58 -8.51 -23.01
N SER A 14 -43.63 -8.13 -22.27
CA SER A 14 -44.18 -6.79 -22.26
C SER A 14 -43.07 -5.75 -22.06
N LYS A 15 -43.12 -4.64 -22.80
CA LYS A 15 -42.17 -3.50 -22.75
C LYS A 15 -42.08 -2.80 -21.36
N MET A 16 -42.67 -3.38 -20.31
CA MET A 16 -42.79 -2.84 -18.95
C MET A 16 -42.15 -3.72 -17.86
N ALA A 17 -41.60 -4.89 -18.18
CA ALA A 17 -40.89 -5.71 -17.21
C ALA A 17 -39.40 -5.38 -17.22
N GLY A 18 -38.86 -4.93 -16.08
CA GLY A 18 -37.42 -4.75 -15.91
C GLY A 18 -36.65 -6.06 -16.15
N ILE A 19 -35.42 -5.96 -16.63
CA ILE A 19 -34.54 -7.12 -16.84
C ILE A 19 -33.71 -7.31 -15.58
N LEU A 20 -33.88 -8.46 -14.91
CA LEU A 20 -33.06 -8.85 -13.77
C LEU A 20 -31.90 -9.72 -14.27
N ALA A 21 -30.69 -9.17 -14.28
CA ALA A 21 -29.47 -9.89 -14.65
C ALA A 21 -28.64 -10.21 -13.40
N GLY A 22 -28.31 -11.48 -13.22
CA GLY A 22 -27.50 -11.98 -12.11
C GLY A 22 -26.25 -12.71 -12.60
N CYS A 23 -25.24 -12.80 -11.74
CA CYS A 23 -24.01 -13.55 -11.98
C CYS A 23 -23.74 -14.48 -10.79
N LEU A 24 -23.47 -15.75 -11.08
CA LEU A 24 -23.01 -16.73 -10.09
C LEU A 24 -21.55 -17.04 -10.35
N ILE A 25 -20.75 -17.02 -9.29
CA ILE A 25 -19.31 -17.26 -9.34
C ILE A 25 -19.02 -18.49 -8.49
N ASN A 26 -18.42 -19.51 -9.08
CA ASN A 26 -17.91 -20.67 -8.36
C ASN A 26 -16.42 -20.46 -8.06
N THR A 27 -16.09 -20.11 -6.83
CA THR A 27 -14.70 -19.86 -6.40
C THR A 27 -13.81 -21.10 -6.41
N ALA A 28 -14.39 -22.31 -6.36
CA ALA A 28 -13.63 -23.56 -6.40
C ALA A 28 -13.17 -23.94 -7.83
N THR A 29 -14.01 -23.66 -8.84
CA THR A 29 -13.71 -24.01 -10.24
C THR A 29 -13.27 -22.83 -11.10
N GLY A 30 -13.52 -21.60 -10.64
CA GLY A 30 -13.28 -20.37 -11.40
C GLY A 30 -14.31 -20.11 -12.50
N GLU A 31 -15.47 -20.77 -12.47
CA GLU A 31 -16.55 -20.59 -13.47
C GLU A 31 -17.49 -19.44 -13.09
N LEU A 32 -17.77 -18.55 -14.05
CA LEU A 32 -18.80 -17.52 -13.99
C LEU A 32 -19.98 -17.92 -14.88
N LYS A 33 -21.19 -17.86 -14.34
CA LYS A 33 -22.44 -18.18 -15.04
C LYS A 33 -23.44 -17.05 -14.89
N PHE A 34 -23.99 -16.56 -16.00
CA PHE A 34 -24.96 -15.47 -16.00
C PHE A 34 -26.39 -15.98 -16.05
N HIS A 35 -27.28 -15.29 -15.34
CA HIS A 35 -28.71 -15.59 -15.27
C HIS A 35 -29.50 -14.35 -15.66
N VAL A 36 -30.56 -14.50 -16.44
CA VAL A 36 -31.48 -13.43 -16.80
C VAL A 36 -32.89 -13.87 -16.45
N ASN A 37 -33.59 -13.07 -15.63
CA ASN A 37 -34.95 -13.35 -15.14
C ASN A 37 -35.10 -14.78 -14.57
N GLY A 38 -34.09 -15.25 -13.82
CA GLY A 38 -34.06 -16.57 -13.20
C GLY A 38 -33.69 -17.73 -14.14
N LYS A 39 -33.51 -17.50 -15.44
CA LYS A 39 -33.04 -18.52 -16.40
C LYS A 39 -31.53 -18.39 -16.62
N GLN A 40 -30.83 -19.51 -16.55
CA GLN A 40 -29.40 -19.55 -16.86
C GLN A 40 -29.17 -19.30 -18.36
N THR A 41 -28.21 -18.43 -18.67
CA THR A 41 -27.76 -18.19 -20.04
C THR A 41 -26.64 -19.14 -20.44
N GLU A 42 -26.43 -19.34 -21.74
CA GLU A 42 -25.35 -20.19 -22.27
C GLU A 42 -23.95 -19.57 -22.07
N MET A 43 -23.87 -18.28 -21.74
CA MET A 43 -22.61 -17.58 -21.50
C MET A 43 -22.01 -18.04 -20.17
N SER A 44 -20.91 -18.78 -20.27
CA SER A 44 -20.06 -19.13 -19.15
C SER A 44 -18.61 -18.80 -19.46
N TYR A 45 -17.91 -18.29 -18.45
CA TYR A 45 -16.51 -17.90 -18.56
C TYR A 45 -15.70 -18.58 -17.46
N ARG A 46 -14.46 -18.94 -17.76
CA ARG A 46 -13.53 -19.49 -16.79
C ARG A 46 -12.40 -18.50 -16.54
N VAL A 47 -12.09 -18.27 -15.27
CA VAL A 47 -11.08 -17.31 -14.83
C VAL A 47 -9.92 -18.05 -14.17
N GLU A 48 -8.71 -17.52 -14.33
CA GLU A 48 -7.51 -18.09 -13.75
C GLU A 48 -7.46 -17.89 -12.22
N PRO A 49 -6.91 -18.85 -11.47
CA PRO A 49 -6.69 -18.70 -10.03
C PRO A 49 -5.85 -17.45 -9.72
N GLY A 50 -6.26 -16.69 -8.69
CA GLY A 50 -5.57 -15.46 -8.26
C GLY A 50 -6.05 -14.18 -8.95
N THR A 51 -6.96 -14.26 -9.92
CA THR A 51 -7.55 -13.07 -10.56
C THR A 51 -8.51 -12.34 -9.63
N ILE A 52 -8.36 -11.02 -9.50
CA ILE A 52 -9.30 -10.15 -8.78
C ILE A 52 -10.39 -9.70 -9.76
N LEU A 53 -11.66 -9.93 -9.40
CA LEU A 53 -12.81 -9.57 -10.23
C LEU A 53 -13.61 -8.42 -9.59
N TYR A 54 -13.85 -7.37 -10.36
CA TYR A 54 -14.70 -6.25 -9.95
C TYR A 54 -16.05 -6.31 -10.68
N PRO A 55 -17.19 -6.27 -9.95
CA PRO A 55 -18.50 -6.23 -10.59
C PRO A 55 -18.71 -4.85 -11.23
N ALA A 56 -18.80 -4.83 -12.55
CA ALA A 56 -19.01 -3.61 -13.34
C ALA A 56 -20.17 -3.78 -14.32
N VAL A 57 -20.96 -2.71 -14.50
CA VAL A 57 -22.07 -2.67 -15.44
C VAL A 57 -21.94 -1.42 -16.30
N PHE A 58 -21.89 -1.62 -17.62
CA PHE A 58 -21.89 -0.54 -18.60
C PHE A 58 -23.30 -0.34 -19.14
N VAL A 59 -23.84 0.86 -18.95
CA VAL A 59 -25.21 1.20 -19.33
C VAL A 59 -25.27 2.61 -19.90
N LEU A 60 -26.10 2.80 -20.92
CA LEU A 60 -26.44 4.11 -21.46
C LEU A 60 -27.68 4.64 -20.73
N PRO A 61 -27.63 5.82 -20.09
CA PRO A 61 -28.77 6.36 -19.37
C PRO A 61 -29.86 6.81 -20.35
N THR A 62 -31.00 6.12 -20.35
CA THR A 62 -32.16 6.42 -21.21
C THR A 62 -33.38 6.90 -20.42
N SER A 63 -33.42 6.65 -19.11
CA SER A 63 -34.52 6.95 -18.18
C SER A 63 -33.98 7.53 -16.86
N ARG A 64 -34.87 7.94 -15.94
CA ARG A 64 -34.48 8.39 -14.59
C ARG A 64 -33.99 7.24 -13.70
N GLU A 65 -34.62 6.08 -13.82
CA GLU A 65 -34.22 4.85 -13.15
C GLU A 65 -33.52 3.95 -14.17
N VAL A 66 -32.19 3.98 -14.17
CA VAL A 66 -31.36 3.32 -15.18
C VAL A 66 -30.92 1.93 -14.73
N LEU A 67 -30.52 1.81 -13.46
CA LEU A 67 -30.04 0.56 -12.88
C LEU A 67 -30.29 0.54 -11.38
N GLN A 68 -30.48 -0.65 -10.83
CA GLN A 68 -30.53 -0.92 -9.39
C GLN A 68 -29.61 -2.10 -9.11
N PHE A 69 -28.70 -1.95 -8.16
CA PHE A 69 -27.87 -3.05 -7.67
C PHE A 69 -28.58 -3.74 -6.52
N GLU A 70 -28.81 -5.05 -6.65
CA GLU A 70 -29.37 -5.87 -5.58
C GLU A 70 -28.33 -6.88 -5.13
N LEU A 71 -27.93 -6.77 -3.86
CA LEU A 71 -27.03 -7.69 -3.19
C LEU A 71 -27.87 -8.74 -2.45
N GLY A 72 -28.64 -9.50 -3.22
CA GLY A 72 -29.58 -10.49 -2.71
C GLY A 72 -28.96 -11.85 -2.46
N ASN A 73 -29.72 -12.72 -1.79
CA ASN A 73 -29.39 -14.13 -1.65
C ASN A 73 -30.21 -14.97 -2.64
N ILE A 74 -29.54 -15.82 -3.41
CA ILE A 74 -30.18 -16.84 -4.26
C ILE A 74 -30.07 -18.17 -3.51
N GLU A 75 -31.10 -19.01 -3.56
CA GLU A 75 -31.10 -20.30 -2.86
C GLU A 75 -29.81 -21.10 -3.14
N LYS A 76 -29.22 -21.64 -2.07
CA LYS A 76 -27.97 -22.43 -2.09
C LYS A 76 -26.72 -21.65 -2.53
N THR A 77 -26.74 -20.32 -2.46
CA THR A 77 -25.56 -19.48 -2.72
C THR A 77 -25.25 -18.58 -1.52
N LEU A 78 -24.04 -18.04 -1.48
CA LEU A 78 -23.65 -17.04 -0.49
C LEU A 78 -23.72 -15.64 -1.13
N PRO A 79 -24.14 -14.61 -0.38
CA PRO A 79 -24.11 -13.24 -0.89
C PRO A 79 -22.66 -12.80 -1.13
N ILE A 80 -22.45 -11.92 -2.11
CA ILE A 80 -21.12 -11.42 -2.49
C ILE A 80 -20.36 -10.78 -1.30
N ALA A 81 -21.09 -10.18 -0.35
CA ALA A 81 -20.49 -9.60 0.85
C ALA A 81 -19.75 -10.63 1.73
N SER A 82 -20.18 -11.89 1.73
CA SER A 82 -19.50 -12.98 2.45
C SER A 82 -18.18 -13.40 1.79
N ALA A 83 -17.99 -13.10 0.50
CA ALA A 83 -16.71 -13.32 -0.18
C ALA A 83 -15.73 -12.15 0.03
N GLN A 84 -16.23 -10.94 0.31
CA GLN A 84 -15.40 -9.74 0.49
C GLN A 84 -14.90 -9.56 1.94
N LEU A 85 -15.68 -10.00 2.92
CA LEU A 85 -15.35 -9.89 4.33
C LEU A 85 -14.82 -11.24 4.81
N ASN A 86 -13.54 -11.28 5.19
CA ASN A 86 -12.92 -12.46 5.81
C ASN A 86 -13.52 -12.83 7.19
N GLU A 87 -14.50 -12.07 7.67
CA GLU A 87 -15.20 -12.34 8.91
C GLU A 87 -16.30 -13.37 8.71
N ARG A 88 -16.16 -14.51 9.38
CA ARG A 88 -17.20 -15.54 9.51
C ARG A 88 -18.29 -15.11 10.51
N SER A 89 -18.79 -13.88 10.40
CA SER A 89 -19.87 -13.37 11.26
C SER A 89 -21.21 -13.39 10.49
N ASN A 90 -22.28 -13.67 11.23
CA ASN A 90 -23.61 -14.07 10.75
C ASN A 90 -24.07 -13.37 9.46
N ALA A 91 -24.44 -14.19 8.45
CA ALA A 91 -24.85 -13.77 7.11
C ALA A 91 -25.97 -12.71 7.04
N VAL A 92 -26.72 -12.51 8.13
CA VAL A 92 -27.83 -11.56 8.23
C VAL A 92 -27.35 -10.10 8.35
N GLN A 93 -26.14 -9.85 8.85
CA GLN A 93 -25.63 -8.49 9.11
C GLN A 93 -24.85 -7.88 7.93
N LEU A 94 -24.70 -8.62 6.84
CA LEU A 94 -23.77 -8.34 5.73
C LEU A 94 -24.44 -7.82 4.44
N MET A 95 -25.73 -7.49 4.48
CA MET A 95 -26.52 -7.20 3.28
C MET A 95 -26.03 -5.96 2.48
N CYS A 96 -25.31 -5.03 3.12
CA CYS A 96 -24.63 -3.93 2.42
C CYS A 96 -23.47 -3.39 3.26
N PRO A 97 -22.21 -3.82 3.01
CA PRO A 97 -21.06 -3.30 3.73
C PRO A 97 -20.96 -1.77 3.54
N PRO A 98 -20.77 -0.96 4.59
CA PRO A 98 -20.71 0.50 4.48
C PRO A 98 -19.55 1.01 3.61
N ARG A 99 -18.57 0.13 3.34
CA ARG A 99 -17.42 0.41 2.48
C ARG A 99 -17.72 0.23 0.98
N LEU A 100 -18.79 -0.48 0.62
CA LEU A 100 -19.18 -0.67 -0.76
C LEU A 100 -19.75 0.63 -1.32
N LYS A 101 -19.05 1.21 -2.29
CA LYS A 101 -19.47 2.44 -2.97
C LYS A 101 -19.50 2.18 -4.47
N MET A 102 -20.49 2.76 -5.14
CA MET A 102 -20.53 2.75 -6.60
C MET A 102 -19.48 3.74 -7.12
N GLU A 103 -18.52 3.23 -7.88
CA GLU A 103 -17.54 4.06 -8.57
C GLU A 103 -17.92 4.20 -10.05
N ILE A 104 -17.71 5.40 -10.59
CA ILE A 104 -17.96 5.72 -11.99
C ILE A 104 -16.60 5.93 -12.65
N CYS A 105 -16.41 5.33 -13.83
CA CYS A 105 -15.22 5.53 -14.64
C CYS A 105 -15.06 7.00 -14.98
N LYS A 106 -13.96 7.60 -14.53
CA LYS A 106 -13.61 8.98 -14.86
C LYS A 106 -12.93 9.01 -16.22
N THR A 107 -13.26 10.00 -17.05
CA THR A 107 -12.68 10.15 -18.39
C THR A 107 -11.21 10.57 -18.34
N ARG A 108 -10.80 11.26 -17.28
CA ARG A 108 -9.44 11.76 -17.07
C ARG A 108 -9.07 11.66 -15.59
N THR A 109 -7.84 11.24 -15.33
CA THR A 109 -7.21 11.25 -14.01
C THR A 109 -5.94 12.06 -14.09
N TRP A 110 -5.65 12.80 -13.03
CA TRP A 110 -4.39 13.51 -12.88
C TRP A 110 -3.39 12.57 -12.23
N LEU A 111 -2.15 12.61 -12.70
CA LEU A 111 -1.02 11.89 -12.11
C LEU A 111 0.13 12.88 -11.95
N ARG A 112 0.93 12.66 -10.92
CA ARG A 112 2.16 13.42 -10.71
C ARG A 112 3.17 13.10 -11.81
N VAL A 113 3.80 14.14 -12.36
CA VAL A 113 4.93 13.98 -13.29
C VAL A 113 6.22 13.73 -12.48
N PRO A 114 7.02 12.70 -12.79
CA PRO A 114 8.30 12.47 -12.12
C PRO A 114 9.28 13.63 -12.31
N ASP A 115 10.05 13.97 -11.28
CA ASP A 115 11.03 15.07 -11.35
C ASP A 115 12.25 14.72 -12.22
N GLN A 116 12.57 13.43 -12.31
CA GLN A 116 13.68 12.91 -13.08
C GLN A 116 13.19 11.74 -13.94
N CYS A 117 13.56 11.76 -15.21
CA CYS A 117 13.35 10.65 -16.13
C CYS A 117 14.70 10.05 -16.48
N ALA A 118 14.74 8.72 -16.60
CA ALA A 118 15.93 8.03 -17.05
C ALA A 118 16.32 8.52 -18.45
N ARG A 119 17.57 8.94 -18.61
CA ARG A 119 18.07 9.44 -19.89
C ARG A 119 18.46 8.28 -20.78
N VAL A 120 17.64 8.06 -21.80
CA VAL A 120 17.84 7.00 -22.78
C VAL A 120 18.48 7.62 -24.03
N THR A 121 19.65 7.12 -24.42
CA THR A 121 20.29 7.48 -25.68
C THR A 121 20.14 6.33 -26.67
N SER A 122 19.67 6.64 -27.87
CA SER A 122 19.53 5.67 -28.96
C SER A 122 20.47 6.04 -30.11
N LEU A 123 21.24 5.07 -30.58
CA LEU A 123 22.22 5.23 -31.65
C LEU A 123 22.04 4.12 -32.68
N LYS A 124 21.83 4.47 -33.95
CA LYS A 124 21.87 3.49 -35.03
C LYS A 124 23.32 3.11 -35.31
N LEU A 125 23.68 1.85 -35.03
CA LEU A 125 25.05 1.36 -35.22
C LEU A 125 25.32 1.06 -36.71
N SER A 126 24.40 0.37 -37.39
CA SER A 126 24.45 0.09 -38.84
C SER A 126 23.13 -0.56 -39.30
N ASP A 127 22.92 -0.71 -40.61
CA ASP A 127 21.76 -1.45 -41.15
C ASP A 127 21.80 -2.94 -40.79
N THR A 128 22.99 -3.51 -40.58
CA THR A 128 23.16 -4.92 -40.19
C THR A 128 23.12 -5.14 -38.68
N ARG A 129 23.64 -4.21 -37.87
CA ARG A 129 23.68 -4.31 -36.39
C ARG A 129 22.49 -3.64 -35.69
N GLY A 130 21.69 -2.88 -36.42
CA GLY A 130 20.50 -2.20 -35.89
C GLY A 130 20.83 -1.03 -34.97
N TRP A 131 20.02 -0.88 -33.93
CA TRP A 131 20.06 0.23 -32.96
C TRP A 131 20.63 -0.23 -31.62
N SER A 132 21.47 0.60 -31.03
CA SER A 132 21.91 0.52 -29.65
C SER A 132 21.09 1.47 -28.80
N VAL A 133 20.67 1.02 -27.62
CA VAL A 133 19.98 1.85 -26.63
C VAL A 133 20.75 1.75 -25.32
N LEU A 134 21.20 2.88 -24.80
CA LEU A 134 21.96 2.99 -23.56
C LEU A 134 21.19 3.86 -22.56
N CYS A 135 21.19 3.43 -21.31
CA CYS A 135 20.56 4.14 -20.19
C CYS A 135 21.59 4.23 -19.06
N ASP A 136 22.20 5.41 -18.90
CA ASP A 136 23.29 5.62 -17.94
C ASP A 136 22.79 6.00 -16.53
N ASP A 137 21.57 6.53 -16.43
CA ASP A 137 21.03 7.11 -15.21
C ASP A 137 20.03 6.16 -14.52
N LEU A 138 20.28 5.81 -13.24
CA LEU A 138 19.35 5.03 -12.42
C LEU A 138 18.42 5.97 -11.64
N VAL A 139 17.13 5.98 -11.99
CA VAL A 139 16.10 6.70 -11.24
C VAL A 139 15.37 5.74 -10.31
N ARG A 140 15.37 6.02 -9.01
CA ARG A 140 14.63 5.25 -7.99
C ARG A 140 13.39 6.03 -7.57
N THR A 141 12.27 5.34 -7.42
CA THR A 141 11.01 5.92 -6.96
C THR A 141 10.36 4.97 -5.96
N MET A 142 9.76 5.51 -4.91
CA MET A 142 9.02 4.74 -3.93
C MET A 142 7.53 4.75 -4.29
N MET A 143 6.96 3.55 -4.42
CA MET A 143 5.57 3.35 -4.77
C MET A 143 4.82 2.67 -3.62
N LEU A 144 3.61 3.13 -3.35
CA LEU A 144 2.69 2.54 -2.38
C LEU A 144 1.65 1.69 -3.12
N TYR A 145 1.58 0.41 -2.78
CA TYR A 145 0.62 -0.52 -3.36
C TYR A 145 -0.67 -0.55 -2.54
N VAL A 146 -1.81 -0.34 -3.21
CA VAL A 146 -3.16 -0.42 -2.64
C VAL A 146 -3.80 -1.74 -3.07
N PRO A 147 -3.82 -2.78 -2.20
CA PRO A 147 -4.24 -4.12 -2.59
C PRO A 147 -5.72 -4.21 -2.98
N GLU A 148 -6.57 -3.37 -2.40
CA GLU A 148 -8.02 -3.38 -2.71
C GLU A 148 -8.35 -2.94 -4.14
N ARG A 149 -7.50 -2.10 -4.74
CA ARG A 149 -7.66 -1.58 -6.10
C ARG A 149 -6.69 -2.22 -7.09
N ASP A 150 -5.81 -3.10 -6.63
CA ASP A 150 -4.68 -3.63 -7.42
C ASP A 150 -3.92 -2.51 -8.17
N SER A 151 -3.59 -1.44 -7.44
CA SER A 151 -3.01 -0.22 -8.01
C SER A 151 -1.86 0.31 -7.16
N SER A 152 -0.82 0.82 -7.80
CA SER A 152 0.30 1.50 -7.16
C SER A 152 0.24 3.02 -7.34
N ILE A 153 0.62 3.79 -6.32
CA ILE A 153 0.64 5.25 -6.32
C ILE A 153 2.04 5.72 -5.90
N ASP A 154 2.57 6.80 -6.48
CA ASP A 154 3.85 7.40 -6.02
C ASP A 154 3.67 7.95 -4.60
N ILE A 155 4.64 7.71 -3.71
CA ILE A 155 4.62 8.26 -2.35
C ILE A 155 4.52 9.79 -2.34
N LEU A 156 5.03 10.45 -3.39
CA LEU A 156 4.96 11.90 -3.53
C LEU A 156 3.58 12.39 -3.98
N GLU A 157 2.84 11.58 -4.73
CA GLU A 157 1.44 11.85 -5.13
C GLU A 157 0.47 11.74 -3.96
N LEU A 158 0.85 11.02 -2.90
CA LEU A 158 0.05 10.89 -1.68
C LEU A 158 -0.30 12.25 -1.04
N ALA A 159 0.50 13.30 -1.29
CA ALA A 159 0.21 14.65 -0.82
C ALA A 159 -1.09 15.23 -1.41
N GLU A 160 -1.52 14.80 -2.59
CA GLU A 160 -2.77 15.23 -3.24
C GLU A 160 -3.97 14.41 -2.76
N HIS A 161 -3.73 13.27 -2.12
CA HIS A 161 -4.76 12.36 -1.59
C HIS A 161 -4.79 12.38 -0.05
N GLU A 162 -5.42 13.40 0.53
CA GLU A 162 -5.45 13.63 1.98
C GLU A 162 -5.95 12.42 2.80
N SER A 163 -6.98 11.72 2.32
CA SER A 163 -7.54 10.54 3.01
C SER A 163 -6.56 9.37 3.07
N LEU A 164 -5.88 9.06 1.96
CA LEU A 164 -4.86 8.01 1.90
C LEU A 164 -3.61 8.42 2.69
N CYS A 165 -3.21 9.69 2.59
CA CYS A 165 -2.08 10.23 3.34
C CYS A 165 -2.30 10.12 4.85
N THR A 166 -3.50 10.50 5.33
CA THR A 166 -3.86 10.38 6.75
C THR A 166 -3.87 8.93 7.19
N PHE A 167 -4.44 8.02 6.38
CA PHE A 167 -4.43 6.59 6.67
C PHE A 167 -2.99 6.05 6.81
N HIS A 168 -2.13 6.34 5.83
CA HIS A 168 -0.74 5.87 5.84
C HIS A 168 0.06 6.44 7.02
N GLN A 169 -0.13 7.72 7.38
CA GLN A 169 0.48 8.30 8.57
C GLN A 169 0.09 7.54 9.84
N GLN A 170 -1.19 7.17 9.99
CA GLN A 170 -1.63 6.39 11.15
C GLN A 170 -1.09 4.96 11.13
N THR A 171 -0.92 4.36 9.95
CA THR A 171 -0.23 3.06 9.81
C THR A 171 1.21 3.12 10.29
N LEU A 172 1.96 4.16 9.91
CA LEU A 172 3.35 4.34 10.38
C LEU A 172 3.41 4.59 11.90
N ARG A 173 2.46 5.35 12.46
CA ARG A 173 2.36 5.53 13.91
C ARG A 173 2.02 4.23 14.64
N LEU A 174 1.17 3.40 14.05
CA LEU A 174 0.87 2.06 14.57
C LEU A 174 2.13 1.20 14.61
N TYR A 175 2.95 1.22 13.54
CA TYR A 175 4.24 0.53 13.52
C TYR A 175 5.17 0.97 14.65
N CYS A 176 5.29 2.28 14.89
CA CYS A 176 6.06 2.80 16.03
C CYS A 176 5.51 2.29 17.37
N SER A 177 4.18 2.25 17.50
CA SER A 177 3.51 1.86 18.74
C SER A 177 3.68 0.37 19.03
N LEU A 178 3.70 -0.48 17.99
CA LEU A 178 3.93 -1.92 18.12
C LEU A 178 5.37 -2.26 18.54
N CYS A 179 6.34 -1.44 18.12
CA CYS A 179 7.76 -1.61 18.47
C CYS A 179 8.14 -0.97 19.81
N ALA A 180 7.20 -0.29 20.48
CA ALA A 180 7.47 0.38 21.73
C ALA A 180 7.95 -0.61 22.81
N GLN A 181 8.75 -0.11 23.75
CA GLN A 181 9.21 -0.84 24.94
C GLN A 181 10.04 -2.11 24.65
N GLY A 182 10.86 -2.09 23.59
CA GLY A 182 11.85 -3.14 23.34
C GLY A 182 11.30 -4.41 22.69
N ASN A 183 10.21 -4.31 21.93
CA ASN A 183 9.66 -5.46 21.21
C ASN A 183 10.42 -5.76 19.90
N PHE A 184 11.60 -6.37 20.04
CA PHE A 184 12.47 -6.70 18.90
C PHE A 184 11.86 -7.71 17.93
N LYS A 185 10.97 -8.59 18.41
CA LYS A 185 10.31 -9.57 17.55
C LYS A 185 9.45 -8.88 16.50
N ILE A 186 8.64 -7.90 16.92
CA ILE A 186 7.81 -7.14 15.97
C ILE A 186 8.70 -6.23 15.11
N ALA A 187 9.71 -5.59 15.69
CA ALA A 187 10.66 -4.77 14.94
C ALA A 187 11.28 -5.54 13.76
N HIS A 188 11.73 -6.78 13.98
CA HIS A 188 12.27 -7.63 12.91
C HIS A 188 11.23 -7.99 11.84
N ILE A 189 9.97 -8.23 12.22
CA ILE A 189 8.88 -8.49 11.26
C ILE A 189 8.60 -7.22 10.43
N LEU A 190 8.61 -6.04 11.06
CA LEU A 190 8.40 -4.78 10.36
C LEU A 190 9.52 -4.44 9.36
N CYS A 191 10.75 -4.89 9.60
CA CYS A 191 11.83 -4.77 8.62
C CYS A 191 11.53 -5.51 7.30
N GLN A 192 10.59 -6.48 7.28
CA GLN A 192 10.15 -7.12 6.03
C GLN A 192 9.11 -6.29 5.27
N HIS A 193 8.43 -5.36 5.96
CA HIS A 193 7.45 -4.46 5.38
C HIS A 193 8.05 -3.11 4.99
N VAL A 194 9.04 -2.64 5.75
CA VAL A 194 9.73 -1.37 5.55
C VAL A 194 11.23 -1.63 5.54
N ASP A 195 11.82 -1.63 4.34
CA ASP A 195 13.24 -1.91 4.13
C ASP A 195 14.12 -0.68 4.39
N GLU A 196 15.43 -0.91 4.59
CA GLU A 196 16.44 0.15 4.75
C GLU A 196 16.46 1.12 3.57
N ASP A 197 16.43 0.62 2.33
CA ASP A 197 16.44 1.44 1.11
C ASP A 197 15.21 2.36 1.05
N GLN A 198 14.06 1.89 1.54
CA GLN A 198 12.83 2.70 1.60
C GLN A 198 12.97 3.83 2.62
N LEU A 199 13.47 3.53 3.82
CA LEU A 199 13.74 4.54 4.84
C LEU A 199 14.76 5.57 4.34
N MET A 200 15.84 5.11 3.72
CA MET A 200 16.88 5.99 3.18
C MET A 200 16.34 6.90 2.07
N TYR A 201 15.50 6.36 1.17
CA TYR A 201 14.83 7.16 0.15
C TYR A 201 13.93 8.24 0.78
N ALA A 202 13.14 7.89 1.79
CA ALA A 202 12.24 8.84 2.46
C ALA A 202 13.01 9.97 3.18
N ILE A 203 14.18 9.65 3.74
CA ILE A 203 15.07 10.60 4.43
C ILE A 203 15.76 11.55 3.43
N GLN A 204 16.28 11.01 2.34
CA GLN A 204 17.01 11.78 1.32
C GLN A 204 16.08 12.59 0.40
N SER A 205 14.82 12.19 0.27
CA SER A 205 13.84 12.85 -0.58
C SER A 205 13.55 14.28 -0.11
N LYS A 206 13.73 15.26 -1.01
CA LYS A 206 13.44 16.68 -0.75
C LYS A 206 11.95 17.02 -0.84
N TYR A 207 11.21 16.29 -1.67
CA TYR A 207 9.82 16.61 -2.01
C TYR A 207 8.78 15.92 -1.13
N LEU A 208 9.21 15.02 -0.23
CA LEU A 208 8.29 14.34 0.68
C LEU A 208 7.59 15.34 1.61
N SER A 209 6.29 15.14 1.82
CA SER A 209 5.49 15.93 2.76
C SER A 209 6.10 15.89 4.17
N GLY A 210 6.11 17.03 4.87
CA GLY A 210 6.72 17.14 6.20
C GLY A 210 6.12 16.20 7.24
N SER A 211 4.80 15.96 7.20
CA SER A 211 4.12 15.04 8.12
C SER A 211 4.53 13.59 7.89
N LEU A 212 4.60 13.17 6.62
CA LEU A 212 5.06 11.84 6.24
C LEU A 212 6.54 11.64 6.58
N ARG A 213 7.38 12.62 6.25
CA ARG A 213 8.81 12.59 6.57
C ARG A 213 9.05 12.39 8.07
N ARG A 214 8.31 13.11 8.92
CA ARG A 214 8.37 12.92 10.38
C ARG A 214 8.02 11.48 10.78
N CYS A 215 6.97 10.91 10.22
CA CYS A 215 6.56 9.53 10.53
C CYS A 215 7.63 8.51 10.14
N PHE A 216 8.30 8.67 8.99
CA PHE A 216 9.42 7.80 8.61
C PHE A 216 10.62 7.93 9.54
N TYR A 217 10.96 9.14 9.99
CA TYR A 217 11.97 9.33 11.03
C TYR A 217 11.59 8.65 12.34
N ASP A 218 10.34 8.80 12.77
CA ASP A 218 9.85 8.17 14.00
C ASP A 218 9.91 6.64 13.90
N VAL A 219 9.60 6.06 12.74
CA VAL A 219 9.71 4.61 12.49
C VAL A 219 11.18 4.15 12.55
N LEU A 220 12.10 4.85 11.89
CA LEU A 220 13.53 4.55 11.96
C LEU A 220 14.03 4.54 13.42
N ILE A 221 13.66 5.59 14.16
CA ILE A 221 14.04 5.71 15.58
C ILE A 221 13.41 4.57 16.38
N ALA A 222 12.12 4.31 16.23
CA ALA A 222 11.39 3.31 17.01
C ALA A 222 11.92 1.88 16.79
N ILE A 223 12.23 1.52 15.54
CA ILE A 223 12.69 0.17 15.18
C ILE A 223 14.17 -0.03 15.55
N HIS A 224 15.04 0.92 15.22
CA HIS A 224 16.49 0.69 15.26
C HIS A 224 17.22 1.36 16.43
N LEU A 225 16.78 2.54 16.88
CA LEU A 225 17.57 3.37 17.79
C LEU A 225 16.99 3.43 19.21
N LYS A 226 15.66 3.40 19.35
CA LYS A 226 14.95 3.75 20.59
C LYS A 226 15.35 2.84 21.75
N CYS A 227 15.42 1.53 21.52
CA CYS A 227 15.73 0.59 22.59
C CYS A 227 17.17 0.73 23.09
N HIS A 228 18.14 0.86 22.17
CA HIS A 228 19.55 1.09 22.55
C HIS A 228 19.74 2.44 23.24
N TYR A 229 19.05 3.48 22.76
CA TYR A 229 19.05 4.80 23.40
C TYR A 229 18.51 4.73 24.83
N ASP A 230 17.37 4.07 25.04
CA ASP A 230 16.77 3.95 26.37
C ASP A 230 17.67 3.15 27.34
N ALA A 231 18.33 2.09 26.85
CA ALA A 231 19.28 1.30 27.63
C ALA A 231 20.51 2.15 28.03
N ARG A 232 21.11 2.86 27.08
CA ARG A 232 22.24 3.77 27.35
C ARG A 232 21.87 4.93 28.26
N LEU A 233 20.65 5.45 28.15
CA LEU A 233 20.16 6.51 29.03
C LEU A 233 19.97 5.99 30.46
N ALA A 234 19.48 4.77 30.64
CA ALA A 234 19.38 4.15 31.96
C ALA A 234 20.76 3.95 32.62
N GLU A 235 21.77 3.58 31.83
CA GLU A 235 23.15 3.39 32.29
C GLU A 235 23.95 4.71 32.44
N SER A 236 23.43 5.85 31.98
CA SER A 236 24.15 7.14 31.97
C SER A 236 24.51 7.69 33.36
N HIS A 237 23.87 7.15 34.40
CA HIS A 237 24.15 7.51 35.80
C HIS A 237 25.12 6.54 36.49
N GLU A 238 25.59 5.50 35.79
CA GLU A 238 26.53 4.51 36.30
C GLU A 238 27.93 4.77 35.73
N TYR A 239 28.88 5.11 36.60
CA TYR A 239 30.26 5.40 36.21
C TYR A 239 31.17 4.23 36.60
N ILE A 240 31.22 3.21 35.74
CA ILE A 240 32.11 2.06 35.91
C ILE A 240 33.39 2.30 35.10
N ILE A 241 34.51 2.54 35.80
CA ILE A 241 35.80 2.85 35.17
C ILE A 241 36.72 1.62 35.30
N PRO A 242 37.06 0.93 34.19
CA PRO A 242 37.98 -0.20 34.23
C PRO A 242 39.42 0.30 34.42
N LEU A 243 40.17 -0.29 35.36
CA LEU A 243 41.56 0.08 35.67
C LEU A 243 42.52 -0.34 34.54
N ASN A 244 42.66 0.51 33.52
CA ASN A 244 43.53 0.30 32.37
C ASN A 244 44.75 1.23 32.41
N ALA A 245 45.88 0.80 31.81
CA ALA A 245 47.08 1.63 31.69
C ALA A 245 46.81 2.99 30.99
N LYS A 246 45.83 3.02 30.07
CA LYS A 246 45.36 4.24 29.37
C LYS A 246 44.80 5.33 30.29
N LEU A 247 44.38 4.99 31.52
CA LEU A 247 43.91 5.96 32.50
C LEU A 247 45.04 6.65 33.26
N LYS A 248 46.23 6.02 33.35
CA LYS A 248 47.36 6.57 34.11
C LYS A 248 47.93 7.85 33.49
N ASP A 249 47.83 7.97 32.17
CA ASP A 249 48.37 9.11 31.42
C ASP A 249 47.33 10.23 31.21
N ARG A 250 46.11 10.10 31.75
CA ARG A 250 45.06 11.13 31.59
C ARG A 250 45.21 12.25 32.62
N ASN A 251 45.73 13.38 32.15
CA ASN A 251 45.70 14.63 32.90
C ASN A 251 44.47 15.47 32.51
N TYR A 252 43.44 15.46 33.37
CA TYR A 252 42.19 16.22 33.17
C TYR A 252 42.35 17.74 33.39
N PHE A 253 43.44 18.16 34.02
CA PHE A 253 43.77 19.56 34.26
C PHE A 253 45.08 19.91 33.55
N ASN A 254 45.09 19.78 32.22
CA ASN A 254 46.21 20.30 31.44
C ASN A 254 46.14 21.84 31.42
N TYR A 255 47.13 22.49 32.04
CA TYR A 255 47.21 23.96 32.14
C TYR A 255 47.34 24.65 30.77
N GLU A 256 47.75 23.92 29.73
CA GLU A 256 47.92 24.42 28.36
C GLU A 256 46.61 24.50 27.57
N THR A 257 45.55 23.77 27.97
CA THR A 257 44.25 23.72 27.27
C THR A 257 43.12 24.36 28.09
N LYS A 258 43.38 25.51 28.72
CA LYS A 258 42.42 26.24 29.58
C LYS A 258 41.09 26.64 28.92
N SER A 259 40.98 26.60 27.59
CA SER A 259 39.82 27.07 26.83
C SER A 259 39.02 25.97 26.13
N VAL A 260 39.42 24.70 26.24
CA VAL A 260 38.70 23.59 25.60
C VAL A 260 38.00 22.79 26.67
N TYR A 261 36.68 22.66 26.55
CA TYR A 261 35.93 21.85 27.47
C TYR A 261 36.38 20.38 27.39
N PRO A 262 36.57 19.69 28.52
CA PRO A 262 37.11 18.32 28.55
C PRO A 262 36.22 17.27 27.86
N HIS A 263 34.96 17.60 27.54
CA HIS A 263 34.04 16.74 26.79
C HIS A 263 34.32 16.68 25.27
N ALA A 264 35.08 17.63 24.71
CA ALA A 264 35.42 17.65 23.30
C ALA A 264 36.70 16.85 22.96
N LEU A 265 37.50 16.52 23.98
CA LEU A 265 38.83 15.90 23.84
C LEU A 265 38.90 14.44 24.33
N ASN A 266 37.98 14.03 25.21
CA ASN A 266 38.07 12.73 25.85
C ASN A 266 37.24 11.68 25.11
N SER A 267 37.91 10.60 24.68
CA SER A 267 37.24 9.33 24.42
C SER A 267 36.72 8.80 25.75
N ASP A 268 35.44 8.50 25.85
CA ASP A 268 34.87 7.92 27.06
C ASP A 268 35.53 6.55 27.33
N ILE A 269 36.19 6.40 28.49
CA ILE A 269 36.69 5.10 28.98
C ILE A 269 35.67 4.60 30.01
N THR A 270 34.44 4.52 29.56
CA THR A 270 33.33 3.89 30.28
C THR A 270 32.88 2.68 29.46
N LEU A 271 32.39 1.65 30.16
CA LEU A 271 31.79 0.48 29.50
C LEU A 271 30.44 0.85 28.84
#